data_AF-S4NTM4-F1
#
_entry.id   AF-S4NTM4-F1
#
_cell.length_a   1.000
_cell.length_b   1.000
_cell.length_c   1.000
_cell.angle_alpha   90.00
_cell.angle_beta   90.00
_cell.angle_gamma   90.00
#
_symmetry.space_group_name_H-M   'P 1'
#
loop_
_entity.id
_entity.type
_entity.pdbx_description
1 polymer ?
#
loop_
_entity_poly.entity_id
_entity_poly.type
_entity_poly.pdbx_seq_one_letter_code
_entity_poly.pdbx_strand_id
1 'polypeptide(L)'
;MQTCLEGYGNTYRAPALNRHGVAEYLCTHNLLKAHASAYHLFDKQYRPLYGGKIGMSLDSNWAEPKTDSPRDREAAELYLRTHLGWYAHPVYSAEGNYPLELIKLVDEKSRQQNYSRSRLPKFTPEEVAYIRGTADFFGLNHYTTYLLSMADGE
;
A
#
# COMPACT_ATOMS: atom_id res chain seq x y z
N MET A 1 6.09 -8.56 5.14
CA MET A 1 5.50 -8.48 3.80
C MET A 1 3.98 -8.32 3.92
N GLN A 2 3.34 -7.74 2.89
CA GLN A 2 1.91 -7.44 2.91
C GLN A 2 1.04 -8.58 2.36
N THR A 3 -0.15 -8.78 2.95
CA THR A 3 -1.07 -9.90 2.66
C THR A 3 -1.41 -10.06 1.17
N CYS A 4 -1.69 -8.97 0.47
CA CYS A 4 -2.09 -9.04 -0.95
C CYS A 4 -0.95 -9.52 -1.86
N LEU A 5 0.30 -9.12 -1.57
CA LEU A 5 1.44 -9.62 -2.32
C LEU A 5 1.62 -11.13 -2.10
N GLU A 6 1.55 -11.58 -0.84
CA GLU A 6 1.79 -12.98 -0.49
C GLU A 6 0.70 -13.95 -0.96
N GLY A 7 -0.57 -13.52 -0.97
CA GLY A 7 -1.69 -14.37 -1.38
C GLY A 7 -2.03 -14.32 -2.87
N TYR A 8 -1.90 -13.13 -3.48
CA TYR A 8 -2.37 -12.88 -4.85
C TYR A 8 -1.23 -12.65 -5.84
N GLY A 9 -0.17 -11.97 -5.42
CA GLY A 9 1.00 -11.70 -6.26
C GLY A 9 1.93 -12.92 -6.39
N ASN A 10 2.15 -13.66 -5.32
CA ASN A 10 3.03 -14.83 -5.27
C ASN A 10 2.31 -16.07 -4.68
N THR A 11 3.08 -17.02 -4.13
CA THR A 11 2.62 -18.30 -3.62
C THR A 11 2.94 -18.56 -2.13
N TYR A 12 3.39 -17.54 -1.38
CA TYR A 12 3.78 -17.71 0.03
C TYR A 12 2.60 -17.91 0.98
N ARG A 13 1.39 -17.48 0.59
CA ARG A 13 0.15 -17.66 1.35
C ARG A 13 -0.98 -18.12 0.43
N ALA A 14 -1.98 -18.76 1.01
CA ALA A 14 -3.24 -19.01 0.30
C ALA A 14 -3.87 -17.66 -0.14
N PRO A 15 -4.53 -17.61 -1.32
CA PRO A 15 -4.81 -18.72 -2.25
C PRO A 15 -3.66 -19.05 -3.22
N ALA A 16 -2.47 -18.47 -3.05
CA ALA A 16 -1.28 -18.70 -3.88
C ALA A 16 -1.53 -18.47 -5.38
N LEU A 17 -2.25 -17.40 -5.72
CA LEU A 17 -2.74 -17.14 -7.08
C LEU A 17 -1.59 -16.92 -8.08
N ASN A 18 -0.42 -16.48 -7.61
CA ASN A 18 0.78 -16.28 -8.43
C ASN A 18 0.56 -15.39 -9.66
N ARG A 19 -0.09 -14.24 -9.47
CA ARG A 19 -0.38 -13.26 -10.52
C ARG A 19 0.29 -11.92 -10.21
N HIS A 20 1.62 -11.97 -10.13
CA HIS A 20 2.47 -10.83 -9.79
C HIS A 20 2.32 -9.65 -10.75
N GLY A 21 2.43 -8.45 -10.19
CA GLY A 21 2.30 -7.18 -10.88
C GLY A 21 0.88 -6.88 -11.39
N VAL A 22 -0.15 -7.58 -10.92
CA VAL A 22 -1.55 -7.32 -11.31
C VAL A 22 -2.50 -7.63 -10.15
N ALA A 23 -2.50 -8.87 -9.65
CA ALA A 23 -3.54 -9.32 -8.72
C ALA A 23 -3.36 -8.73 -7.31
N GLU A 24 -2.12 -8.46 -6.89
CA GLU A 24 -1.85 -7.74 -5.65
C GLU A 24 -2.36 -6.29 -5.72
N TYR A 25 -2.30 -5.62 -6.89
CA TYR A 25 -2.86 -4.28 -7.06
C TYR A 25 -4.38 -4.28 -6.90
N LEU A 26 -5.05 -5.26 -7.52
CA LEU A 26 -6.49 -5.44 -7.39
C LEU A 26 -6.90 -5.79 -5.95
N CYS A 27 -6.16 -6.69 -5.30
CA CYS A 27 -6.39 -7.05 -3.91
C CYS A 27 -6.27 -5.84 -2.99
N THR A 28 -5.17 -5.09 -3.06
CA THR A 28 -4.95 -3.92 -2.20
C THR A 28 -6.02 -2.85 -2.42
N HIS A 29 -6.41 -2.62 -3.67
CA HIS A 29 -7.47 -1.67 -4.01
C HIS A 29 -8.81 -2.03 -3.37
N ASN A 30 -9.21 -3.31 -3.44
CA ASN A 30 -10.44 -3.78 -2.83
C ASN A 30 -10.33 -3.82 -1.29
N LEU A 31 -9.17 -4.19 -0.74
CA LEU A 31 -8.93 -4.23 0.70
C LEU A 31 -9.11 -2.84 1.33
N LEU A 32 -8.55 -1.79 0.70
CA LEU A 32 -8.70 -0.42 1.18
C LEU A 32 -10.16 0.07 1.15
N LYS A 33 -10.92 -0.28 0.10
CA LYS A 33 -12.35 0.02 0.00
C LYS A 33 -13.18 -0.74 1.03
N ALA A 34 -12.83 -2.00 1.29
CA ALA A 34 -13.48 -2.82 2.30
C ALA A 34 -13.22 -2.26 3.71
N HIS A 35 -11.97 -1.88 4.01
CA HIS A 35 -11.60 -1.22 5.26
C HIS A 35 -12.39 0.06 5.49
N ALA A 36 -12.43 0.95 4.51
CA ALA A 36 -13.20 2.19 4.61
C ALA A 36 -14.69 1.91 4.85
N SER A 37 -15.27 0.95 4.14
CA SER A 37 -16.67 0.53 4.36
C SER A 37 -16.91 0.03 5.79
N ALA A 38 -16.00 -0.80 6.31
CA ALA A 38 -16.08 -1.30 7.68
C ALA A 38 -15.91 -0.19 8.72
N TYR A 39 -14.99 0.75 8.49
CA TYR A 39 -14.81 1.95 9.30
C TYR A 39 -16.11 2.77 9.37
N HIS A 40 -16.70 3.12 8.23
CA HIS A 40 -17.92 3.92 8.19
C HIS A 40 -19.12 3.20 8.82
N LEU A 41 -19.19 1.87 8.70
CA LEU A 41 -20.19 1.07 9.40
C LEU A 41 -19.99 1.15 10.93
N PHE A 42 -18.74 0.93 11.38
CA PHE A 42 -18.37 1.03 12.79
C PHE A 42 -18.69 2.41 13.36
N ASP A 43 -18.23 3.46 12.69
CA ASP A 43 -18.38 4.85 13.10
C ASP A 43 -19.86 5.25 13.26
N LYS A 44 -20.71 4.83 12.30
CA LYS A 44 -22.13 5.19 12.28
C LYS A 44 -22.99 4.35 13.24
N GLN A 45 -22.77 3.04 13.30
CA GLN A 45 -23.68 2.13 14.00
C GLN A 45 -23.17 1.70 15.38
N TYR A 46 -21.85 1.55 15.55
CA TYR A 46 -21.29 0.85 16.70
C TYR A 46 -20.51 1.78 17.64
N ARG A 47 -19.84 2.82 17.11
CA ARG A 47 -19.11 3.78 17.94
C ARG A 47 -20.01 4.51 18.95
N PRO A 48 -21.23 4.97 18.61
CA PRO A 48 -22.12 5.62 19.58
C PRO A 48 -22.60 4.68 20.70
N LEU A 49 -22.63 3.37 20.43
CA LEU A 49 -23.11 2.37 21.38
C LEU A 49 -22.00 1.91 22.35
N TYR A 50 -20.77 1.77 21.85
CA TYR A 50 -19.68 1.10 22.57
C TYR A 50 -18.42 1.97 22.80
N GLY A 51 -18.32 3.14 22.16
CA GLY A 51 -17.20 4.07 22.37
C GLY A 51 -15.82 3.55 21.92
N GLY A 52 -15.76 2.56 21.03
CA GLY A 52 -14.52 1.91 20.62
C GLY A 52 -13.72 2.67 19.54
N LYS A 53 -12.58 2.08 19.16
CA LYS A 53 -11.69 2.55 18.09
C LYS A 53 -11.47 1.46 17.04
N ILE A 54 -11.23 1.87 15.80
CA ILE A 54 -10.96 1.01 14.65
C ILE A 54 -9.78 1.55 13.84
N GLY A 55 -8.98 0.65 13.28
CA GLY A 55 -7.82 0.96 12.46
C GLY A 55 -7.40 -0.26 11.65
N MET A 56 -6.29 -0.14 10.93
CA MET A 56 -5.68 -1.23 10.17
C MET A 56 -4.26 -1.48 10.67
N SER A 57 -3.89 -2.74 10.82
CA SER A 57 -2.50 -3.12 11.07
C SER A 57 -1.77 -3.28 9.74
N LEU A 58 -0.72 -2.49 9.54
CA LEU A 58 0.11 -2.50 8.34
C LEU A 58 1.44 -3.15 8.66
N ASP A 59 1.88 -4.07 7.80
CA ASP A 59 3.21 -4.65 7.91
C ASP A 59 4.26 -3.78 7.19
N SER A 60 5.31 -3.38 7.92
CA SER A 60 6.48 -2.79 7.26
C SER A 60 7.74 -3.00 8.08
N ASN A 61 8.78 -3.42 7.36
CA ASN A 61 10.14 -3.26 7.83
C ASN A 61 10.62 -1.83 7.57
N TRP A 62 11.61 -1.41 8.34
CA TRP A 62 12.31 -0.16 8.07
C TRP A 62 13.33 -0.35 6.94
N ALA A 63 13.68 0.73 6.24
CA ALA A 63 14.71 0.71 5.21
C ALA A 63 15.73 1.81 5.48
N GLU A 64 16.98 1.40 5.61
CA GLU A 64 18.15 2.28 5.64
C GLU A 64 18.91 2.14 4.33
N PRO A 65 19.58 3.19 3.84
CA PRO A 65 20.43 3.09 2.67
C PRO A 65 21.67 2.26 3.02
N LYS A 66 22.12 1.41 2.10
CA LYS A 66 23.31 0.56 2.27
C LYS A 66 24.59 1.38 2.31
N THR A 67 24.62 2.49 1.59
CA THR A 67 25.71 3.48 1.57
C THR A 67 25.15 4.90 1.69
N ASP A 68 25.98 5.88 1.99
CA ASP A 68 25.59 7.30 2.00
C ASP A 68 25.34 7.90 0.60
N SER A 69 25.37 7.07 -0.46
CA SER A 69 25.13 7.55 -1.81
C SER A 69 23.70 8.08 -1.98
N PRO A 70 23.49 9.15 -2.78
CA PRO A 70 22.15 9.64 -3.08
C PRO A 70 21.23 8.57 -3.69
N ARG A 71 21.80 7.64 -4.47
CA ARG A 71 21.05 6.54 -5.08
C ARG A 71 20.49 5.60 -4.01
N ASP A 72 21.30 5.14 -3.07
CA ASP A 72 20.82 4.21 -2.03
C ASP A 72 19.82 4.88 -1.07
N ARG A 73 19.97 6.18 -0.82
CA ARG A 73 18.96 6.98 -0.09
C ARG A 73 17.62 6.98 -0.82
N GLU A 74 17.65 7.20 -2.13
CA GLU A 74 16.45 7.12 -2.97
C GLU A 74 15.84 5.71 -2.95
N ALA A 75 16.63 4.64 -3.00
CA ALA A 75 16.13 3.25 -2.87
C ALA A 75 15.38 3.04 -1.55
N ALA A 76 15.99 3.44 -0.43
CA ALA A 76 15.40 3.30 0.90
C ALA A 76 14.07 4.05 1.02
N GLU A 77 14.04 5.30 0.56
CA GLU A 77 12.80 6.09 0.55
C GLU A 77 11.74 5.50 -0.37
N LEU A 78 12.12 5.10 -1.59
CA LEU A 78 11.20 4.52 -2.56
C LEU A 78 10.59 3.23 -2.02
N TYR A 79 11.36 2.39 -1.33
CA TYR A 79 10.84 1.19 -0.67
C TYR A 79 9.77 1.55 0.35
N LEU A 80 10.01 2.51 1.24
CA LEU A 80 9.01 2.89 2.25
C LEU A 80 7.75 3.45 1.59
N ARG A 81 7.88 4.28 0.55
CA ARG A 81 6.74 4.84 -0.21
C ARG A 81 5.95 3.76 -0.94
N THR A 82 6.63 2.77 -1.54
CA THR A 82 5.99 1.73 -2.36
C THR A 82 5.61 0.46 -1.59
N HIS A 83 6.07 0.30 -0.36
CA HIS A 83 5.73 -0.82 0.51
C HIS A 83 4.69 -0.42 1.57
N LEU A 84 5.08 0.42 2.54
CA LEU A 84 4.16 0.90 3.57
C LEU A 84 3.20 1.95 3.01
N GLY A 85 3.74 2.93 2.28
CA GLY A 85 2.96 4.05 1.73
C GLY A 85 1.84 3.58 0.81
N TRP A 86 2.01 2.45 0.11
CA TRP A 86 0.96 1.89 -0.74
C TRP A 86 -0.35 1.63 0.01
N TYR A 87 -0.28 1.12 1.25
CA TYR A 87 -1.45 0.88 2.08
C TYR A 87 -1.78 2.06 3.00
N ALA A 88 -0.74 2.73 3.52
CA ALA A 88 -0.90 3.79 4.50
C ALA A 88 -1.42 5.10 3.88
N HIS A 89 -0.86 5.51 2.74
CA HIS A 89 -1.15 6.83 2.16
C HIS A 89 -2.65 7.04 1.87
N PRO A 90 -3.39 6.07 1.29
CA PRO A 90 -4.83 6.25 1.06
C PRO A 90 -5.65 6.56 2.32
N VAL A 91 -5.23 6.05 3.48
CA VAL A 91 -5.97 6.15 4.74
C VAL A 91 -5.47 7.31 5.60
N TYR A 92 -4.16 7.52 5.69
CA TYR A 92 -3.55 8.39 6.70
C TYR A 92 -2.99 9.71 6.16
N SER A 93 -2.79 9.87 4.84
CA SER A 93 -2.30 11.15 4.29
C SER A 93 -3.40 12.20 4.21
N ALA A 94 -3.01 13.47 4.17
CA ALA A 94 -3.95 14.57 4.02
C ALA A 94 -4.60 14.57 2.62
N GLU A 95 -3.88 14.10 1.62
CA GLU A 95 -4.31 14.03 0.22
C GLU A 95 -5.16 12.77 -0.06
N GLY A 96 -4.99 11.71 0.73
CA GLY A 96 -5.48 10.36 0.41
C GLY A 96 -4.80 9.79 -0.83
N ASN A 97 -5.47 8.86 -1.52
CA ASN A 97 -4.99 8.19 -2.73
C ASN A 97 -3.66 7.41 -2.55
N TYR A 98 -3.21 6.72 -3.59
CA TYR A 98 -1.88 6.07 -3.59
C TYR A 98 -0.73 7.10 -3.65
N PRO A 99 0.47 6.75 -3.15
CA PRO A 99 1.66 7.59 -3.30
C PRO A 99 1.96 7.88 -4.77
N LEU A 100 2.36 9.11 -5.08
CA LEU A 100 2.61 9.55 -6.45
C LEU A 100 3.74 8.75 -7.11
N GLU A 101 4.77 8.39 -6.36
CA GLU A 101 5.91 7.60 -6.81
C GLU A 101 5.47 6.20 -7.25
N LEU A 102 4.58 5.57 -6.48
CA LEU A 102 4.02 4.26 -6.83
C LEU A 102 3.19 4.35 -8.12
N ILE A 103 2.32 5.36 -8.23
CA ILE A 103 1.51 5.58 -9.44
C ILE A 103 2.43 5.73 -10.66
N LYS A 104 3.41 6.63 -10.60
CA LYS A 104 4.35 6.88 -11.70
C LYS A 104 5.14 5.62 -12.08
N LEU A 105 5.65 4.90 -11.08
CA LEU A 105 6.43 3.69 -11.30
C LEU A 105 5.61 2.60 -12.00
N VAL A 106 4.40 2.33 -11.51
CA VAL A 106 3.54 1.29 -12.10
C VAL A 106 3.03 1.70 -13.48
N ASP A 107 2.65 2.97 -13.67
CA ASP A 107 2.22 3.50 -14.97
C ASP A 107 3.33 3.33 -16.02
N GLU A 108 4.56 3.73 -15.68
CA GLU A 108 5.70 3.62 -16.57
C GLU A 108 6.04 2.16 -16.89
N LYS A 109 6.06 1.27 -15.88
CA LYS A 109 6.29 -0.16 -16.10
C LYS A 109 5.17 -0.82 -16.90
N SER A 110 3.92 -0.45 -16.66
CA SER A 110 2.78 -0.93 -17.46
C SER A 110 2.93 -0.55 -18.94
N ARG A 111 3.34 0.69 -19.23
CA ARG A 111 3.60 1.16 -20.59
C ARG A 111 4.76 0.40 -21.25
N GLN A 112 5.89 0.25 -20.54
CA GLN A 112 7.05 -0.52 -21.02
C GLN A 112 6.69 -1.99 -21.31
N GLN A 113 5.76 -2.55 -20.56
CA GLN A 113 5.29 -3.94 -20.70
C GLN A 113 4.08 -4.07 -21.65
N ASN A 114 3.76 -3.03 -22.42
CA ASN A 114 2.67 -3.02 -23.42
C ASN A 114 1.27 -3.29 -22.85
N TYR A 115 1.00 -2.95 -21.59
CA TYR A 115 -0.36 -2.94 -21.08
C TYR A 115 -1.13 -1.75 -21.64
N SER A 116 -2.38 -1.97 -22.04
CA SER A 116 -3.27 -0.91 -22.55
C SER A 116 -3.67 0.14 -21.50
N ARG A 117 -3.42 -0.14 -20.23
CA ARG A 117 -3.67 0.75 -19.08
C ARG A 117 -2.73 0.43 -17.93
N SER A 118 -2.66 1.31 -16.94
CA SER A 118 -1.98 1.02 -15.68
C SER A 118 -2.53 -0.25 -15.04
N ARG A 119 -1.63 -1.05 -14.46
CA ARG A 119 -2.01 -2.23 -13.67
C ARG A 119 -2.44 -1.85 -12.27
N LEU A 120 -2.05 -0.66 -11.78
CA LEU A 120 -2.55 -0.08 -10.54
C LEU A 120 -3.93 0.54 -10.81
N PRO A 121 -5.01 0.06 -10.17
CA PRO A 121 -6.31 0.70 -10.29
C PRO A 121 -6.27 2.14 -9.77
N LYS A 122 -7.11 3.00 -10.33
CA LYS A 122 -7.23 4.40 -9.91
C LYS A 122 -8.43 4.55 -9.00
N PHE A 123 -8.26 5.22 -7.87
CA PHE A 123 -9.40 5.69 -7.09
C PHE A 123 -10.07 6.86 -7.81
N THR A 124 -11.39 6.91 -7.78
CA THR A 124 -12.12 8.14 -8.13
C THR A 124 -11.95 9.18 -7.02
N PRO A 125 -12.21 10.48 -7.29
CA PRO A 125 -12.18 11.51 -6.25
C PRO A 125 -13.09 11.17 -5.06
N GLU A 126 -14.25 10.57 -5.32
CA GLU A 126 -15.21 10.14 -4.29
C GLU A 126 -14.62 9.00 -3.46
N GLU A 127 -13.95 8.03 -4.07
CA GLU A 127 -13.28 6.94 -3.36
C GLU A 127 -12.12 7.44 -2.51
N VAL A 128 -11.32 8.38 -3.03
CA VAL A 128 -10.24 9.03 -2.25
C VAL A 128 -10.82 9.71 -1.01
N ALA A 129 -11.87 10.51 -1.18
CA ALA A 129 -12.53 11.19 -0.07
C ALA A 129 -13.17 10.21 0.92
N TYR A 130 -13.69 9.08 0.44
CA TYR A 130 -14.34 8.06 1.26
C TYR A 130 -13.34 7.26 2.11
N ILE A 131 -12.15 6.97 1.58
CA ILE A 131 -11.11 6.17 2.24
C ILE A 131 -10.24 7.02 3.19
N ARG A 132 -9.96 8.27 2.84
CA ARG A 132 -9.10 9.14 3.63
C ARG A 132 -9.67 9.36 5.04
N GLY A 133 -8.83 9.19 6.06
CA GLY A 133 -9.18 9.41 7.47
C GLY A 133 -9.97 8.27 8.11
N THR A 134 -10.01 7.09 7.49
CA THR A 134 -10.76 5.93 8.00
C THR A 134 -9.98 5.10 9.03
N ALA A 135 -9.29 5.74 9.98
CA ALA A 135 -8.61 5.07 11.08
C ALA A 135 -8.42 5.99 12.29
N ASP A 136 -8.59 5.44 13.50
CA ASP A 136 -8.44 6.17 14.76
C ASP A 136 -7.02 6.10 15.34
N PHE A 137 -6.19 5.20 14.82
CA PHE A 137 -4.81 4.97 15.24
C PHE A 137 -4.02 4.35 14.09
N PHE A 138 -2.69 4.44 14.16
CA PHE A 138 -1.79 3.82 13.21
C PHE A 138 -1.25 2.50 13.78
N GLY A 139 -1.74 1.37 13.26
CA GLY A 139 -1.24 0.04 13.63
C GLY A 139 -0.06 -0.36 12.75
N LEU A 140 1.12 -0.58 13.35
CA LEU A 140 2.32 -1.01 12.63
C LEU A 140 2.82 -2.36 13.17
N ASN A 141 2.86 -3.35 12.30
CA ASN A 141 3.59 -4.59 12.52
C ASN A 141 5.01 -4.41 11.98
N HIS A 142 5.97 -4.37 12.89
CA HIS A 142 7.39 -4.17 12.58
C HIS A 142 8.23 -5.28 13.21
N TYR A 143 9.20 -5.79 12.45
CA TYR A 143 10.05 -6.89 12.90
C TYR A 143 11.54 -6.64 12.67
N THR A 144 11.92 -5.97 11.59
CA THR A 144 13.33 -5.79 11.24
C THR A 144 13.57 -4.57 10.32
N THR A 145 14.85 -4.33 10.02
CA THR A 145 15.33 -3.29 9.13
C THR A 145 16.11 -3.91 7.97
N TYR A 146 15.96 -3.34 6.77
CA TYR A 146 16.76 -3.69 5.61
C TYR A 146 17.75 -2.59 5.24
N LEU A 147 18.93 -3.00 4.76
CA LEU A 147 19.88 -2.12 4.07
C LEU A 147 19.60 -2.19 2.56
N LEU A 148 19.19 -1.08 1.95
CA LEU A 148 18.81 -1.03 0.55
C LEU A 148 19.87 -0.37 -0.33
N SER A 149 20.08 -0.97 -1.49
CA SER A 149 20.91 -0.44 -2.56
C SER A 149 20.03 -0.23 -3.77
N MET A 150 20.27 0.83 -4.55
CA MET A 150 19.67 0.88 -5.89
C MET A 150 20.21 -0.26 -6.74
N ALA A 151 19.34 -0.90 -7.52
CA ALA A 151 19.77 -1.87 -8.49
C ALA A 151 20.57 -1.17 -9.60
N ASP A 152 21.68 -1.78 -10.02
CA ASP A 152 22.34 -1.41 -11.26
C ASP A 152 21.43 -1.86 -12.41
N GLY A 153 21.16 -0.95 -13.35
CA GLY A 153 20.24 -1.23 -14.45
C GLY A 153 20.86 -2.24 -15.41
N GLU A 154 20.33 -3.46 -15.41
CA GLU A 154 20.44 -4.42 -16.52
C GLU A 154 19.12 -4.46 -17.31
#